data_AF-A0A1I7VW02-F1
#
_entry.id   AF-A0A1I7VW02-F1
#
_cell.length_a   1.000
_cell.length_b   1.000
_cell.length_c   1.000
_cell.angle_alpha   90.00
_cell.angle_beta   90.00
_cell.angle_gamma   90.00
#
_symmetry.space_group_name_H-M   'P 1'
#
loop_
_entity.id
_entity.type
_entity.pdbx_description
1 polymer ?
#
loop_
_entity_poly.entity_id
_entity_poly.type
_entity_poly.pdbx_seq_one_letter_code
_entity_poly.pdbx_strand_id
1 'polypeptide(L)'
;MNGREKIDSSLFRYINEQLYTMSGAESYGTISKDPQAFELYHKGYQKQAKKWPYNPVRIIIQWIRSLKHDGLVIADLGCGNATIADALSHIATVHSFDLIAANDRVTACDMSM
;
A
#
# COMPACT_ATOMS: atom_id res chain seq x y z
N MET A 1 -26.06 -6.82 -3.76
CA MET A 1 -24.67 -6.81 -4.31
C MET A 1 -24.76 -6.65 -5.81
N ASN A 2 -24.20 -5.57 -6.35
CA ASN A 2 -24.17 -5.28 -7.79
C ASN A 2 -23.17 -6.23 -8.48
N GLY A 3 -23.48 -6.73 -9.69
CA GLY A 3 -22.63 -7.68 -10.44
C GLY A 3 -21.19 -7.19 -10.64
N ARG A 4 -21.01 -5.86 -10.76
CA ARG A 4 -19.69 -5.22 -10.88
C ARG A 4 -18.82 -5.41 -9.62
N GLU A 5 -19.40 -5.27 -8.43
CA GLU A 5 -18.65 -5.46 -7.17
C GLU A 5 -18.14 -6.88 -6.98
N LYS A 6 -18.86 -7.88 -7.49
CA LYS A 6 -18.42 -9.28 -7.44
C LYS A 6 -17.21 -9.51 -8.36
N ILE A 7 -17.21 -8.91 -9.54
CA ILE A 7 -16.09 -8.98 -10.49
C ILE A 7 -14.85 -8.30 -9.88
N ASP A 8 -15.00 -7.09 -9.35
CA ASP A 8 -13.91 -6.34 -8.72
C ASP A 8 -13.29 -7.10 -7.55
N SER A 9 -14.12 -7.78 -6.74
CA SER A 9 -13.64 -8.58 -5.60
C SER A 9 -12.88 -9.83 -6.05
N SER A 10 -13.34 -10.50 -7.10
CA SER A 10 -12.67 -11.66 -7.69
C SER A 10 -11.33 -11.28 -8.32
N LEU A 11 -11.29 -10.14 -9.02
CA LEU A 11 -10.08 -9.64 -9.67
C LEU A 11 -9.06 -9.15 -8.64
N PHE A 12 -9.49 -8.49 -7.56
CA PHE A 12 -8.61 -8.19 -6.41
C PHE A 12 -7.98 -9.48 -5.84
N ARG A 13 -8.76 -10.54 -5.61
CA ARG A 13 -8.24 -11.80 -5.06
C ARG A 13 -7.22 -12.44 -6.00
N TYR A 14 -7.49 -12.41 -7.30
CA TYR A 14 -6.57 -12.92 -8.32
C TYR A 14 -5.25 -12.14 -8.33
N ILE A 15 -5.29 -10.80 -8.37
CA ILE A 15 -4.08 -9.97 -8.36
C ILE A 15 -3.29 -10.18 -7.07
N ASN A 16 -3.98 -10.23 -5.93
CA ASN A 16 -3.34 -10.48 -4.64
C ASN A 16 -2.62 -11.84 -4.62
N GLU A 17 -3.22 -12.88 -5.18
CA GLU A 17 -2.58 -14.21 -5.30
C GLU A 17 -1.34 -14.16 -6.21
N GLN A 18 -1.42 -13.50 -7.37
CA GLN A 18 -0.27 -13.32 -8.27
C GLN A 18 0.91 -12.63 -7.57
N LEU A 19 0.63 -11.56 -6.82
CA LEU A 19 1.62 -10.83 -6.03
C LEU A 19 2.34 -11.69 -4.97
N TYR A 20 1.71 -12.77 -4.48
CA TYR A 20 2.34 -13.71 -3.54
C TYR A 20 3.09 -14.84 -4.23
N THR A 21 2.80 -15.14 -5.49
CA THR A 21 3.35 -16.31 -6.20
C THR A 21 4.40 -15.98 -7.26
N MET A 22 4.51 -14.71 -7.68
CA MET A 22 5.42 -14.26 -8.72
C MET A 22 6.63 -13.54 -8.12
N SER A 23 7.75 -13.53 -8.83
CA SER A 23 8.88 -12.67 -8.45
C SER A 23 8.51 -11.19 -8.52
N GLY A 24 9.27 -10.32 -7.85
CA GLY A 24 9.05 -8.87 -7.89
C GLY A 24 9.12 -8.30 -9.30
N ALA A 25 10.09 -8.74 -10.10
CA ALA A 25 10.24 -8.35 -11.51
C ALA A 25 9.05 -8.78 -12.39
N GLU A 26 8.52 -9.99 -12.18
CA GLU A 26 7.34 -10.46 -12.93
C GLU A 26 6.06 -9.74 -12.50
N SER A 27 5.91 -9.48 -11.20
CA SER A 27 4.83 -8.68 -10.63
C SER A 27 4.86 -7.26 -11.19
N TYR A 28 6.05 -6.63 -11.23
CA TYR A 28 6.26 -5.33 -11.85
C TYR A 28 5.87 -5.32 -13.32
N GLY A 29 6.35 -6.30 -14.10
CA GLY A 29 6.03 -6.40 -15.53
C GLY A 29 4.54 -6.61 -15.82
N THR A 30 3.82 -7.27 -14.91
CA THR A 30 2.38 -7.50 -15.04
C THR A 30 1.58 -6.27 -14.65
N ILE A 31 1.90 -5.65 -13.51
CA ILE A 31 1.16 -4.49 -12.99
C ILE A 31 1.46 -3.24 -13.82
N SER A 32 2.69 -3.05 -14.30
CA SER A 32 3.06 -1.91 -15.14
C SER A 32 2.35 -1.91 -16.50
N LYS A 33 1.92 -3.08 -16.99
CA LYS A 33 1.16 -3.21 -18.24
C LYS A 33 -0.32 -2.88 -18.06
N ASP A 34 -0.84 -2.89 -16.83
CA ASP A 34 -2.23 -2.58 -16.52
C ASP A 34 -2.34 -1.69 -15.26
N PRO A 35 -2.23 -0.36 -15.41
CA PRO A 35 -2.42 0.59 -14.32
C PRO A 35 -3.80 0.49 -13.65
N GLN A 36 -4.84 0.04 -14.36
CA GLN A 36 -6.18 -0.15 -13.79
C GLN A 36 -6.20 -1.35 -12.84
N ALA A 37 -5.45 -2.42 -13.13
CA ALA A 37 -5.30 -3.55 -12.22
C ALA A 37 -4.69 -3.12 -10.88
N PHE A 38 -3.69 -2.22 -10.89
CA PHE A 38 -3.11 -1.66 -9.68
C PHE A 38 -4.12 -0.86 -8.86
N GLU A 39 -4.86 0.05 -9.51
CA GLU A 39 -5.89 0.85 -8.83
C GLU A 39 -6.98 -0.05 -8.22
N LEU A 40 -7.40 -1.09 -8.95
CA LEU A 40 -8.37 -2.06 -8.46
C LEU A 40 -7.82 -2.86 -7.28
N TYR A 41 -6.55 -3.28 -7.33
CA TYR A 41 -5.89 -3.94 -6.23
C TYR A 41 -5.92 -3.08 -4.96
N HIS A 42 -5.53 -1.80 -5.05
CA HIS A 42 -5.56 -0.89 -3.91
C HIS A 42 -6.97 -0.64 -3.39
N LYS A 43 -7.96 -0.45 -4.27
CA LYS A 43 -9.38 -0.32 -3.88
C LYS A 43 -9.87 -1.57 -3.15
N GLY A 44 -9.55 -2.75 -3.67
CA GLY A 44 -9.88 -4.03 -3.06
C GLY A 44 -9.24 -4.20 -1.68
N TYR A 45 -7.94 -3.93 -1.57
CA TYR A 45 -7.20 -3.96 -0.31
C TYR A 45 -7.82 -3.02 0.72
N GLN A 46 -8.08 -1.75 0.36
CA GLN A 46 -8.71 -0.78 1.26
C GLN A 46 -10.08 -1.23 1.75
N LYS A 47 -10.91 -1.78 0.86
CA LYS A 47 -12.25 -2.30 1.22
C LYS A 47 -12.15 -3.46 2.20
N GLN A 48 -11.14 -4.32 2.07
CA GLN A 48 -10.90 -5.45 2.97
C GLN A 48 -10.30 -4.99 4.30
N ALA A 49 -9.30 -4.11 4.28
CA ALA A 49 -8.64 -3.57 5.47
C ALA A 49 -9.62 -2.79 6.37
N LYS A 50 -10.63 -2.12 5.80
CA LYS A 50 -11.71 -1.46 6.55
C LYS A 50 -12.55 -2.41 7.42
N LYS A 51 -12.55 -3.72 7.11
CA LYS A 51 -13.29 -4.72 7.87
C LYS A 51 -12.47 -5.31 9.02
N TRP A 52 -11.18 -5.02 9.09
CA TRP A 52 -10.33 -5.58 10.13
C TRP A 52 -10.67 -4.94 11.48
N PRO A 53 -10.83 -5.73 12.56
CA PRO A 53 -11.08 -5.18 13.88
C PRO A 53 -9.91 -4.31 14.37
N TYR A 54 -8.71 -4.62 13.89
CA TYR A 54 -7.48 -3.91 14.20
C TYR A 54 -6.71 -3.67 12.90
N ASN A 55 -6.54 -2.39 12.53
CA ASN A 55 -5.71 -2.01 11.39
C ASN A 55 -4.26 -1.79 11.86
N PRO A 56 -3.28 -2.58 11.39
CA PRO A 56 -1.90 -2.50 11.85
C PRO A 56 -1.26 -1.13 11.57
N VAL A 57 -1.59 -0.49 10.44
CA VAL A 57 -1.07 0.83 10.09
C VAL A 57 -1.49 1.87 11.14
N ARG A 58 -2.73 1.80 11.63
CA ARG A 58 -3.22 2.69 12.70
C ARG A 58 -2.44 2.48 14.01
N ILE A 59 -2.14 1.23 14.35
CA ILE A 59 -1.39 0.88 15.56
C ILE A 59 0.05 1.40 15.45
N ILE A 60 0.70 1.21 14.31
CA ILE A 60 2.06 1.70 14.04
C ILE A 60 2.11 3.23 14.15
N ILE A 61 1.16 3.95 13.57
CA ILE A 61 1.06 5.42 13.68
C ILE A 61 0.94 5.85 15.15
N GLN A 62 0.10 5.17 15.95
CA GLN A 62 -0.06 5.47 17.36
C GLN A 62 1.23 5.19 18.15
N TRP A 63 1.90 4.08 17.86
CA TRP A 63 3.17 3.74 18.48
C TRP A 63 4.24 4.79 18.15
N ILE A 64 4.38 5.19 16.88
CA ILE A 64 5.35 6.23 16.49
C ILE A 64 5.06 7.57 17.19
N ARG A 65 3.79 7.97 17.28
CA ARG A 65 3.40 9.18 18.03
C ARG A 65 3.75 9.13 19.51
N SER A 66 3.87 7.92 20.09
CA SER A 66 4.27 7.74 21.47
C SER A 66 5.79 7.79 21.68
N LEU A 67 6.56 7.65 20.60
CA LEU A 67 8.02 7.83 20.64
C LEU A 67 8.29 9.32 20.90
N LYS A 68 8.82 9.65 22.08
CA LYS A 68 9.24 11.01 22.42
C LYS A 68 10.58 11.34 21.76
N HIS A 69 10.59 11.36 20.43
CA HIS A 69 11.76 11.63 19.61
C HIS A 69 11.46 12.72 18.58
N ASP A 70 12.32 13.72 18.55
CA ASP A 70 12.29 14.76 17.51
C ASP A 70 13.14 14.30 16.31
N GLY A 71 12.71 14.68 15.10
CA GLY A 71 13.50 14.47 13.88
C GLY A 71 13.56 13.03 13.39
N LEU A 72 12.53 12.21 13.64
CA LEU A 72 12.45 10.84 13.11
C LEU A 72 12.48 10.84 11.59
N VAL A 73 13.30 9.96 11.01
CA VAL A 73 13.33 9.65 9.58
C VAL A 73 12.93 8.19 9.39
N ILE A 74 11.88 7.95 8.61
CA ILE A 74 11.22 6.66 8.47
C ILE A 74 11.21 6.26 7.00
N ALA A 75 11.57 5.01 6.69
CA ALA A 75 11.31 4.40 5.40
C ALA A 75 10.07 3.50 5.49
N ASP A 76 9.07 3.77 4.65
CA ASP A 76 7.81 3.02 4.55
C ASP A 76 7.84 2.23 3.23
N LEU A 77 8.19 0.94 3.32
CA LEU A 77 8.38 0.04 2.18
C LEU A 77 7.09 -0.76 1.91
N GLY A 78 6.53 -0.59 0.72
CA GLY A 78 5.18 -1.09 0.41
C GLY A 78 4.09 -0.17 0.98
N CYS A 79 4.31 1.15 0.86
CA CYS A 79 3.52 2.18 1.52
C CYS A 79 2.08 2.33 0.99
N GLY A 80 1.78 1.74 -0.16
CA GLY A 80 0.53 1.89 -0.91
C GLY A 80 0.19 3.36 -1.16
N ASN A 81 -0.80 3.87 -0.42
CA ASN A 81 -1.24 5.27 -0.54
C ASN A 81 -0.49 6.25 0.39
N ALA A 82 0.65 5.84 0.97
CA ALA A 82 1.46 6.65 1.89
C ALA A 82 0.68 7.12 3.13
N THR A 83 -0.13 6.23 3.72
CA THR A 83 -0.98 6.57 4.89
C THR A 83 -0.14 6.98 6.11
N ILE A 84 1.03 6.36 6.30
CA ILE A 84 1.94 6.68 7.40
C ILE A 84 2.54 8.08 7.20
N ALA A 85 3.01 8.37 5.98
CA ALA A 85 3.56 9.68 5.64
C ALA A 85 2.55 10.81 5.85
N ASP A 86 1.30 10.61 5.42
CA ASP A 86 0.25 11.60 5.62
C ASP A 86 -0.01 11.86 7.12
N ALA A 87 -0.18 10.79 7.91
CA ALA A 87 -0.55 10.89 9.32
C ALA A 87 0.56 11.42 10.25
N LEU A 88 1.82 11.33 9.81
CA LEU A 88 3.01 11.69 10.61
C LEU A 88 3.79 12.88 10.05
N SER A 89 3.33 13.50 8.97
CA SER A 89 4.00 14.61 8.26
C SER A 89 4.43 15.79 9.15
N HIS A 90 3.78 15.99 10.30
CA HIS A 90 4.11 17.05 11.25
C HIS A 90 5.17 16.67 12.30
N ILE A 91 5.50 15.39 12.45
CA ILE A 91 6.37 14.89 13.53
C ILE A 91 7.53 14.03 13.03
N ALA A 92 7.49 13.55 11.80
CA ALA A 92 8.52 12.72 11.20
C ALA A 92 8.67 13.01 9.70
N THR A 93 9.89 12.80 9.19
CA THR A 93 10.14 12.70 7.75
C THR A 93 9.90 11.26 7.34
N VAL A 94 8.94 11.02 6.45
CA VAL A 94 8.62 9.66 5.98
C VAL A 94 8.90 9.57 4.48
N HIS A 95 9.79 8.65 4.10
CA HIS A 95 10.06 8.28 2.72
C HIS A 95 9.23 7.06 2.36
N SER A 96 8.24 7.26 1.50
CA SER A 96 7.28 6.24 1.10
C SER A 96 7.67 5.63 -0.25
N PHE A 97 7.86 4.31 -0.27
CA PHE A 97 8.25 3.55 -1.45
C PHE A 97 7.21 2.48 -1.76
N ASP A 98 6.86 2.35 -3.02
CA ASP A 98 6.01 1.27 -3.52
C ASP A 98 6.39 0.94 -4.96
N LEU A 99 5.91 -0.18 -5.48
CA LEU A 99 6.18 -0.62 -6.83
C LEU A 99 5.67 0.39 -7.88
N ILE A 100 4.59 1.11 -7.55
CA ILE A 100 4.01 2.18 -8.37
C ILE A 100 3.68 3.39 -7.49
N ALA A 101 3.94 4.59 -8.02
CA ALA A 101 3.59 5.84 -7.36
C ALA A 101 2.08 6.09 -7.42
N ALA A 102 1.37 5.78 -6.33
CA ALA A 102 -0.08 6.02 -6.23
C ALA A 102 -0.45 7.50 -6.05
N ASN A 103 0.48 8.33 -5.57
CA ASN A 103 0.35 9.79 -5.43
C ASN A 103 1.73 10.44 -5.26
N ASP A 104 1.78 11.78 -5.18
CA ASP A 104 3.01 12.57 -5.12
C ASP A 104 3.90 12.32 -3.88
N ARG A 105 3.41 11.60 -2.87
CA ARG A 105 4.20 11.22 -1.69
C ARG A 105 4.93 9.89 -1.88
N VAL A 106 4.56 9.11 -2.90
CA VAL A 106 5.07 7.76 -3.14
C VAL A 106 6.16 7.81 -4.20
N THR A 107 7.33 7.30 -3.87
CA THR A 107 8.40 7.06 -4.83
C THR A 107 8.25 5.64 -5.40
N ALA A 108 8.06 5.55 -6.72
CA ALA A 108 8.06 4.26 -7.40
C ALA A 108 9.45 3.61 -7.29
N CYS A 109 9.51 2.38 -6.78
CA CYS A 109 10.75 1.65 -6.52
C CYS A 109 10.50 0.14 -6.59
N ASP A 110 11.35 -0.58 -7.31
CA ASP A 110 11.43 -2.03 -7.18
C ASP A 110 12.21 -2.37 -5.92
N MET A 111 11.53 -2.94 -4.93
CA MET A 111 12.09 -3.34 -3.63
C MET A 111 12.37 -4.84 -3.57
N SER A 112 12.28 -5.56 -4.70
CA SER A 112 12.65 -6.97 -4.74
C SER A 112 14.17 -7.14 -4.63
N MET A 113 14.58 -8.20 -3.92
CA MET A 113 15.98 -8.60 -3.78
C MET A 113 16.40 -9.55 -4.90
#